data_AF-A0AAX2J5R1-F1
#
_entry.id   AF-A0AAX2J5R1-F1
#
_cell.length_a   1.000
_cell.length_b   1.000
_cell.length_c   1.000
_cell.angle_alpha   90.00
_cell.angle_beta   90.00
_cell.angle_gamma   90.00
#
_symmetry.space_group_name_H-M   'P 1'
#
loop_
_entity.id
_entity.type
_entity.pdbx_description
1 polymer ?
#
loop_
_entity_poly.entity_id
_entity_poly.type
_entity_poly.pdbx_seq_one_letter_code
_entity_poly.pdbx_strand_id
1 'polypeptide(L)'
;MKPPRKMPDWAYNQMIEGLQKLLVLRLQGAPPADAIVALASVWEEALIPHTWFYDRDLDHNRLPTAFKRVIQHAEKWVQPAQVIREIPPRSESAVSGLIEQKQPALSEAERERNRQYIQQLLNTIARAKRPNDSEFTSN
;
A
#
# COMPACT_ATOMS: atom_id res chain seq x y z
N MET A 1 -8.02 1.68 -9.33
CA MET A 1 -8.90 1.73 -8.14
C MET A 1 -9.02 3.16 -7.67
N LYS A 2 -10.16 3.60 -7.10
CA LYS A 2 -10.31 4.95 -6.55
C LYS A 2 -9.77 4.97 -5.12
N PRO A 3 -9.15 6.08 -4.64
CA PRO A 3 -8.71 6.18 -3.25
C PRO A 3 -9.91 6.00 -2.29
N PRO A 4 -9.67 5.46 -1.08
CA PRO A 4 -10.72 5.32 -0.09
C PRO A 4 -11.32 6.69 0.24
N ARG A 5 -12.64 6.77 0.38
CA ARG A 5 -13.33 8.01 0.75
C ARG A 5 -13.39 8.23 2.27
N LYS A 6 -13.14 7.17 3.03
CA LYS A 6 -13.14 7.11 4.50
C LYS A 6 -12.12 6.10 4.98
N MET A 7 -11.62 6.28 6.19
CA MET A 7 -10.84 5.26 6.87
C MET A 7 -11.71 4.06 7.26
N PRO A 8 -11.18 2.83 7.29
CA PRO A 8 -11.86 1.75 7.98
C PRO A 8 -11.87 2.01 9.49
N ASP A 9 -12.91 1.53 10.18
CA ASP A 9 -13.15 1.81 11.61
C ASP A 9 -11.92 1.53 12.50
N TRP A 10 -11.17 0.46 12.22
CA TRP A 10 -9.97 0.13 12.99
C TRP A 10 -8.86 1.18 12.85
N ALA A 11 -8.68 1.77 11.67
CA ALA A 11 -7.67 2.79 11.42
C ALA A 11 -8.16 4.15 11.95
N TYR A 12 -9.45 4.42 11.79
CA TYR A 12 -10.10 5.59 12.38
C TYR A 12 -9.94 5.61 13.90
N ASN A 13 -10.18 4.48 14.59
CA ASN A 13 -10.00 4.39 16.03
C ASN A 13 -8.55 4.66 16.46
N GLN A 14 -7.57 4.17 15.71
CA GLN A 14 -6.15 4.48 15.97
C GLN A 14 -5.82 5.96 15.81
N MET A 15 -6.42 6.62 14.80
CA MET A 15 -6.31 8.06 14.64
C MET A 15 -6.90 8.79 15.85
N ILE A 16 -8.10 8.41 16.30
CA ILE A 16 -8.75 8.99 17.49
C ILE A 16 -7.89 8.80 18.74
N GLU A 17 -7.35 7.61 18.99
CA GLU A 17 -6.45 7.36 20.11
C GLU A 17 -5.18 8.22 20.05
N GLY A 18 -4.62 8.42 18.86
CA GLY A 18 -3.49 9.32 18.62
C GLY A 18 -3.82 10.77 18.94
N LEU A 19 -4.98 11.26 18.47
CA LEU A 19 -5.48 12.60 18.75
C LEU A 19 -5.74 12.82 20.24
N GLN A 20 -6.31 11.84 20.94
CA GLN A 20 -6.52 11.88 22.38
C GLN A 20 -5.19 12.06 23.13
N LYS A 21 -4.13 11.35 22.73
CA LYS A 21 -2.79 11.52 23.32
C LYS A 21 -2.28 12.95 23.15
N LEU A 22 -2.43 13.53 21.96
CA LEU A 22 -2.04 14.93 21.72
C LEU A 22 -2.84 15.92 22.58
N LEU A 23 -4.16 15.70 22.71
CA LEU A 23 -5.04 16.56 23.51
C LEU A 23 -4.70 16.51 25.01
N VAL A 24 -4.30 15.34 25.51
CA VAL A 24 -3.86 15.16 26.91
C VAL A 24 -2.60 15.96 27.22
N LEU A 25 -1.69 16.12 26.26
CA LEU A 25 -0.46 16.91 26.45
C LEU A 25 -0.72 18.42 26.61
N ARG A 26 -1.91 18.92 26.23
CA ARG A 26 -2.29 20.34 26.33
C ARG A 26 -1.25 21.29 25.73
N LEU A 27 -0.64 20.89 24.62
CA LEU A 27 0.42 21.64 23.95
C LEU A 27 -0.06 23.03 23.52
N GLN A 28 0.87 23.99 23.45
CA GLN A 28 0.57 25.32 22.95
C GLN A 28 -0.03 25.23 21.54
N GLY A 29 -1.17 25.91 21.33
CA GLY A 29 -1.89 25.88 20.05
C GLY A 29 -2.82 24.67 19.87
N ALA A 30 -3.05 23.89 20.93
CA ALA A 30 -4.03 22.80 20.89
C ALA A 30 -5.45 23.35 20.63
N PRO A 31 -6.27 22.63 19.85
CA PRO A 31 -7.64 23.00 19.61
C PRO A 31 -8.47 22.94 20.90
N PRO A 32 -9.58 23.69 20.97
CA PRO A 32 -10.47 23.64 22.12
C PRO A 32 -11.19 22.27 22.19
N ALA A 33 -11.63 21.90 23.40
CA ALA A 33 -12.17 20.57 23.68
C ALA A 33 -13.50 20.27 22.96
N ASP A 34 -14.26 21.29 22.58
CA ASP A 34 -15.49 21.19 21.81
C ASP A 34 -15.25 20.96 20.30
N ALA A 35 -14.02 21.18 19.81
CA ALA A 35 -13.66 21.01 18.41
C ALA A 35 -13.26 19.55 18.04
N ILE A 36 -13.40 18.57 18.94
CA ILE A 36 -12.92 17.19 18.73
C ILE A 36 -13.50 16.55 17.46
N VAL A 37 -14.80 16.73 17.20
CA VAL A 37 -15.45 16.13 16.01
C VAL A 37 -14.89 16.74 14.72
N ALA A 38 -14.79 18.07 14.66
CA ALA A 38 -14.23 18.76 13.51
C ALA A 38 -12.75 18.41 13.30
N LEU A 39 -11.99 18.31 14.40
CA LEU A 39 -10.60 17.88 14.38
C LEU A 39 -10.46 16.47 13.77
N ALA A 40 -11.26 15.51 14.23
CA ALA A 40 -11.23 14.15 13.69
C ALA A 40 -11.53 14.12 12.18
N SER A 41 -12.51 14.88 11.71
CA SER A 41 -12.84 14.96 10.28
C SER A 41 -11.69 15.53 9.44
N VAL A 42 -11.07 16.63 9.89
CA VAL A 42 -9.92 17.23 9.20
C VAL A 42 -8.73 16.28 9.15
N TRP A 43 -8.48 15.56 10.24
CA TRP A 43 -7.39 14.58 10.29
C TRP A 43 -7.65 13.36 9.43
N GLU A 44 -8.90 12.88 9.38
CA GLU A 44 -9.29 11.78 8.49
C GLU A 44 -9.02 12.16 7.03
N GLU A 45 -9.48 13.36 6.63
CA GLU A 45 -9.27 13.89 5.28
C GLU A 45 -7.78 14.03 4.93
N ALA A 46 -6.96 14.51 5.87
CA ALA A 46 -5.53 14.70 5.64
C ALA A 46 -4.78 13.36 5.50
N LEU A 47 -5.19 12.30 6.19
CA LEU A 47 -4.47 11.04 6.26
C LEU A 47 -4.88 10.04 5.14
N ILE A 48 -6.10 10.14 4.63
CA ILE A 48 -6.62 9.27 3.55
C ILE A 48 -5.72 9.24 2.30
N PRO A 49 -5.26 10.38 1.74
CA PRO A 49 -4.44 10.39 0.52
C PRO A 49 -3.12 9.62 0.65
N HIS A 50 -2.62 9.43 1.87
CA HIS A 50 -1.37 8.73 2.14
C HIS A 50 -1.52 7.21 2.22
N THR A 51 -2.76 6.70 2.10
CA THR A 51 -3.03 5.26 2.10
C THR A 51 -4.01 4.93 0.97
N TRP A 52 -3.48 4.56 -0.20
CA TRP A 52 -4.30 4.20 -1.37
C TRP A 52 -5.24 3.00 -1.12
N PHE A 53 -4.89 2.14 -0.17
CA PHE A 53 -5.66 0.99 0.27
C PHE A 53 -5.24 0.64 1.69
N TYR A 54 -6.16 0.39 2.62
CA TYR A 54 -5.82 -0.02 3.99
C TYR A 54 -5.74 -1.54 4.09
N ASP A 55 -4.56 -2.05 4.47
CA ASP A 55 -4.34 -3.46 4.75
C ASP A 55 -4.10 -3.62 6.25
N ARG A 56 -5.01 -4.30 6.96
CA ARG A 56 -4.92 -4.38 8.42
C ARG A 56 -3.63 -5.06 8.88
N ASP A 57 -3.19 -6.12 8.21
CA ASP A 57 -2.01 -6.88 8.63
C ASP A 57 -0.74 -6.06 8.47
N LEU A 58 -0.65 -5.28 7.39
CA LEU A 58 0.51 -4.42 7.11
C LEU A 58 0.46 -3.05 7.81
N ASP A 59 -0.73 -2.51 8.05
CA ASP A 59 -0.90 -1.11 8.46
C ASP A 59 -1.26 -0.92 9.95
N HIS A 60 -1.70 -1.95 10.67
CA HIS A 60 -2.23 -1.81 12.04
C HIS A 60 -1.28 -1.11 13.02
N ASN A 61 0.04 -1.18 12.85
CA ASN A 61 0.98 -0.53 13.76
C ASN A 61 1.57 0.78 13.23
N ARG A 62 1.30 1.14 11.97
CA ARG A 62 1.99 2.26 11.32
C ARG A 62 1.56 3.61 11.88
N LEU A 63 0.25 3.86 11.92
CA LEU A 63 -0.28 5.12 12.45
C LEU A 63 -0.04 5.28 13.96
N PRO A 64 -0.26 4.24 14.81
CA PRO A 64 0.13 4.31 16.22
C PRO A 64 1.61 4.62 16.44
N THR A 65 2.50 4.05 15.61
CA THR A 65 3.94 4.32 15.68
C THR A 65 4.27 5.77 15.34
N ALA A 66 3.63 6.33 14.30
CA ALA A 66 3.79 7.73 13.92
C ALA A 66 3.40 8.67 15.07
N PHE A 67 2.23 8.45 15.68
CA PHE A 67 1.78 9.20 16.85
C PHE A 67 2.77 9.06 18.03
N LYS A 68 3.25 7.85 18.30
CA LYS A 68 4.26 7.61 19.36
C LYS A 68 5.55 8.38 19.11
N ARG A 69 6.00 8.49 17.87
CA ARG A 69 7.22 9.26 17.53
C ARG A 69 7.01 10.75 17.77
N VAL A 70 5.96 11.34 17.19
CA VAL A 70 5.74 12.80 17.33
C VAL A 70 5.58 13.24 18.78
N ILE A 71 4.89 12.47 19.63
CA ILE A 71 4.65 12.88 21.03
C ILE A 71 5.93 12.89 21.87
N GLN A 72 6.98 12.18 21.48
CA GLN A 72 8.25 12.17 22.21
C GLN A 72 8.99 13.51 22.14
N HIS A 73 8.69 14.33 21.13
CA HIS A 73 9.40 15.57 20.86
C HIS A 73 8.47 16.74 20.50
N ALA A 74 7.18 16.63 20.83
CA ALA A 74 6.20 17.68 20.53
C ALA A 74 6.25 18.80 21.57
N GLU A 75 6.75 19.97 21.17
CA GLU A 75 6.75 21.19 22.01
C GLU A 75 5.51 22.06 21.80
N LYS A 76 4.88 21.95 20.62
CA LYS A 76 3.67 22.67 20.21
C LYS A 76 2.69 21.69 19.57
N TRP A 77 1.44 22.13 19.42
CA TRP A 77 0.42 21.31 18.79
C TRP A 77 0.87 20.75 17.44
N VAL A 78 0.72 19.43 17.32
CA VAL A 78 1.19 18.67 16.16
C VAL A 78 0.15 18.79 15.04
N GLN A 79 0.62 19.13 13.83
CA GLN A 79 -0.20 19.18 12.63
C GLN A 79 -0.21 17.81 11.91
N PRO A 80 -1.25 17.48 11.11
CA PRO A 80 -1.32 16.21 10.38
C PRO A 80 -0.05 15.92 9.56
N ALA A 81 0.51 16.93 8.90
CA ALA A 81 1.73 16.80 8.10
C ALA A 81 2.94 16.30 8.90
N GLN A 82 3.03 16.63 10.20
CA GLN A 82 4.10 16.15 11.06
C GLN A 82 3.91 14.66 11.38
N VAL A 83 2.68 14.21 11.65
CA VAL A 83 2.38 12.78 11.85
C VAL A 83 2.63 11.98 10.58
N ILE A 84 2.19 12.49 9.42
CA ILE A 84 2.37 11.84 8.11
C ILE A 84 3.84 11.54 7.83
N ARG A 85 4.75 12.47 8.16
CA ARG A 85 6.20 12.29 7.98
C ARG A 85 6.77 11.16 8.85
N GLU A 86 6.16 10.89 10.01
CA GLU A 86 6.61 9.86 10.95
C GLU A 86 5.99 8.48 10.68
N ILE A 87 5.05 8.37 9.72
CA ILE A 87 4.45 7.09 9.35
C ILE A 87 5.54 6.18 8.76
N PRO A 88 5.86 5.05 9.41
CA PRO A 88 6.85 4.13 8.88
C PRO A 88 6.37 3.55 7.52
N PRO A 89 7.30 3.18 6.63
CA PRO A 89 6.93 2.43 5.44
C PRO A 89 6.22 1.12 5.85
N ARG A 90 5.44 0.54 4.93
CA ARG A 90 4.94 -0.83 5.15
C ARG A 90 6.11 -1.77 5.33
N SER A 91 6.01 -2.70 6.26
CA SER A 91 6.95 -3.81 6.31
C SER A 91 6.90 -4.50 4.96
N GLU A 92 8.07 -4.71 4.35
CA GLU A 92 8.14 -5.52 3.15
C GLU A 92 7.49 -6.87 3.44
N SER A 93 6.53 -7.25 2.59
CA SER A 93 5.99 -8.61 2.61
C SER A 93 7.16 -9.58 2.45
N ALA A 94 7.10 -10.75 3.11
CA ALA A 94 8.06 -11.84 2.93
C ALA A 94 8.32 -12.17 1.43
N VAL A 95 7.40 -11.81 0.55
CA VAL A 95 7.52 -11.91 -0.91
C VAL A 95 8.64 -11.03 -1.49
N SER A 96 8.91 -9.82 -0.98
CA SER A 96 10.06 -9.02 -1.45
C SER A 96 11.40 -9.70 -1.12
N GLY A 97 11.51 -10.32 0.06
CA GLY A 97 12.67 -11.14 0.41
C GLY A 97 12.85 -12.39 -0.47
N LEU A 98 11.75 -12.90 -1.06
CA LEU A 98 11.81 -13.99 -2.04
C LEU A 98 12.25 -13.52 -3.44
N ILE A 99 12.00 -12.26 -3.79
CA ILE A 99 12.48 -11.65 -5.06
C ILE A 99 13.98 -11.36 -4.98
N GLU A 100 14.47 -11.00 -3.79
CA GLU A 100 15.89 -10.68 -3.56
C GLU A 100 16.81 -11.91 -3.54
N GLN A 101 16.23 -13.12 -3.47
CA GLN A 101 16.93 -14.33 -3.88
C GLN A 101 17.15 -14.25 -5.40
N LYS A 102 18.23 -13.57 -5.80
CA LYS A 102 18.74 -13.53 -7.17
C LYS A 102 18.68 -14.95 -7.72
N GLN A 103 17.73 -15.21 -8.61
CA GLN A 103 17.73 -16.46 -9.36
C GLN A 103 19.13 -16.58 -9.99
N PRO A 104 19.81 -17.71 -9.81
CA PRO A 104 21.15 -17.88 -10.35
C PRO A 104 21.11 -17.58 -11.86
N ALA A 105 22.13 -16.88 -12.35
CA ALA A 105 22.20 -16.55 -13.77
C ALA A 105 22.11 -17.84 -14.59
N LEU A 106 21.07 -17.96 -15.44
CA LEU A 106 20.85 -19.12 -16.30
C LEU A 106 22.13 -19.46 -17.07
N SER A 107 22.57 -20.72 -17.00
CA SER A 107 23.68 -21.21 -17.81
C SER A 107 23.35 -21.12 -19.31
N GLU A 108 24.36 -21.10 -20.17
CA GLU A 108 24.13 -21.04 -21.62
C GLU A 108 23.31 -22.22 -22.15
N ALA A 109 23.54 -23.43 -21.61
CA ALA A 109 22.79 -24.62 -21.95
C ALA A 109 21.31 -24.55 -21.53
N GLU A 110 21.01 -23.93 -20.38
CA GLU A 110 19.62 -23.69 -19.95
C GLU A 110 18.94 -22.62 -20.79
N ARG A 111 19.65 -21.55 -21.14
CA ARG A 111 19.12 -20.52 -22.04
C ARG A 111 18.74 -21.10 -23.40
N GLU A 112 19.56 -21.99 -23.94
CA GLU A 112 19.28 -22.62 -25.22
C GLU A 112 18.07 -23.57 -25.16
N ARG A 113 17.97 -24.40 -24.13
CA ARG A 113 16.78 -25.24 -23.90
C ARG A 113 15.50 -24.41 -23.74
N ASN A 114 15.57 -23.32 -22.98
CA ASN A 114 14.43 -22.43 -22.79
C ASN A 114 14.02 -21.76 -24.11
N ARG A 115 14.98 -21.33 -24.94
CA ARG A 115 14.70 -20.78 -26.28
C ARG A 115 13.98 -21.79 -27.16
N GLN A 116 14.44 -23.03 -27.21
CA GLN A 116 13.83 -24.09 -28.02
C GLN A 116 12.41 -24.39 -27.54
N TYR A 117 12.20 -24.46 -26.23
CA TYR A 117 10.88 -24.66 -25.63
C TYR A 117 9.90 -23.53 -25.96
N ILE A 118 10.34 -22.26 -25.84
CA ILE A 118 9.52 -21.09 -26.20
C ILE A 118 9.16 -21.11 -27.69
N GLN A 119 10.10 -21.46 -28.57
CA GLN A 119 9.84 -21.59 -30.01
C GLN A 119 8.77 -22.66 -30.31
N GLN A 120 8.83 -23.80 -29.63
CA GLN A 120 7.81 -24.85 -29.78
C GLN A 120 6.44 -24.39 -29.28
N LEU A 121 6.37 -23.70 -28.15
CA LEU A 121 5.14 -23.09 -27.62
C LEU A 121 4.53 -22.09 -28.61
N LEU A 122 5.34 -21.16 -29.14
CA LEU A 122 4.89 -20.16 -30.11
C LEU A 122 4.39 -20.81 -31.40
N ASN A 123 5.07 -21.83 -31.90
CA ASN A 123 4.63 -22.59 -33.08
C ASN A 123 3.30 -23.33 -32.85
N THR A 124 3.09 -23.83 -31.63
CA THR A 124 1.86 -24.52 -31.25
C THR A 124 0.68 -23.55 -31.20
N ILE A 125 0.89 -22.38 -30.57
CA ILE A 125 -0.11 -21.30 -30.53
C ILE A 125 -0.41 -20.77 -31.93
N ALA A 126 0.61 -20.58 -32.77
CA ALA A 126 0.45 -20.10 -34.15
C ALA A 126 -0.33 -21.10 -35.02
N ARG A 127 -0.15 -22.40 -34.82
CA ARG A 127 -0.95 -23.45 -35.49
C ARG A 127 -2.38 -23.49 -34.97
N ALA A 128 -2.59 -23.37 -33.67
CA ALA A 128 -3.92 -23.32 -33.07
C ALA A 128 -4.73 -22.08 -33.49
N LYS A 129 -4.06 -20.96 -33.83
CA LYS A 129 -4.68 -19.73 -34.32
C LYS A 129 -5.03 -19.75 -35.82
N ARG A 130 -4.78 -20.86 -36.55
CA ARG A 130 -5.30 -21.07 -37.91
C ARG A 130 -6.51 -22.01 -37.86
N PRO A 131 -7.75 -21.51 -37.71
CA PRO A 131 -8.93 -22.31 -38.01
C PRO A 131 -9.16 -22.37 -39.53
N ASN A 132 -9.52 -23.57 -40.02
CA ASN A 132 -10.10 -23.93 -41.32
C ASN A 132 -10.42 -22.77 -42.30
N ASP A 133 -9.53 -22.54 -43.28
CA ASP A 133 -9.84 -21.83 -44.53
C ASP A 133 -10.14 -22.82 -45.67
N SER A 134 -10.88 -23.90 -45.38
CA SER A 134 -11.21 -24.90 -46.40
C SER A 134 -12.56 -25.56 -46.14
N GLU A 135 -13.64 -24.78 -46.18
CA GLU A 135 -15.00 -25.30 -46.39
C GLU A 135 -15.96 -24.21 -46.91
N PHE A 136 -15.61 -23.55 -48.02
CA PHE A 136 -16.59 -22.84 -48.86
C PHE A 136 -16.07 -22.80 -50.31
N THR A 137 -16.16 -23.93 -51.01
CA THR A 137 -16.24 -23.94 -52.48
C THR A 137 -17.54 -24.63 -52.88
N SER A 138 -18.38 -23.85 -53.55
CA SER A 138 -19.59 -24.14 -54.31
C SER A 138 -19.97 -25.62 -54.51
N ASN A 139 -21.21 -25.96 -54.15
CA ASN A 139 -22.24 -26.37 -55.12
C ASN A 139 -23.65 -26.26 -54.51
#